data_AF-A0A150ANS7-F1
#
_entry.id   AF-A0A150ANS7-F1
#
_cell.length_a   1.000
_cell.length_b   1.000
_cell.length_c   1.000
_cell.angle_alpha   90.00
_cell.angle_beta   90.00
_cell.angle_gamma   90.00
#
_symmetry.space_group_name_H-M   'P 1'
#
loop_
_entity.id
_entity.type
_entity.pdbx_description
1 polymer ?
#
loop_
_entity_poly.entity_id
_entity_poly.type
_entity_poly.pdbx_seq_one_letter_code
_entity_poly.pdbx_strand_id
1 'polypeptide(L)'
;MIVEFKEMPEEAQYEFFHEMKKFKRSKVIMYLLHFFPLHVSLGYVGKWIEQFLFWITAGGFGVWWLVLLFTIPSEIKQFNRKVAQEIFKDIALKYGFKKKYKHVPTKAIVKPQALNLPEFDPTLPTLDHLKEGFMFDLDGKTWQIVEEYQQDFENKNSERLFICHHDLEEKFLRYSNEGYFKKVLWSKAVSVFQIDPELEKKIKVHGSPANILYLNGHRFFKEDKEKGLMFRISKTVAAPLGESIKTWHFFNEDRTLTLKIESSRNKLKAYQGKVIDENEITDILPYKI
;
A
#
# COMPACT_ATOMS: atom_id res chain seq x y z
N MET A 1 -1.42 19.36 -6.66
CA MET A 1 -0.22 20.20 -6.71
C MET A 1 0.39 20.12 -5.32
N ILE A 2 1.55 19.48 -5.20
CA ILE A 2 2.36 19.50 -3.99
C ILE A 2 3.23 20.72 -4.20
N VAL A 3 2.87 21.88 -3.64
CA VAL A 3 3.82 22.99 -3.58
C VAL A 3 4.85 22.54 -2.57
N GLU A 4 6.07 22.29 -3.00
CA GLU A 4 7.13 21.95 -2.07
C GLU A 4 7.47 23.19 -1.25
N PHE A 5 7.70 23.05 0.05
CA PHE A 5 8.02 24.17 0.95
C PHE A 5 9.19 25.03 0.42
N LYS A 6 10.12 24.41 -0.31
CA LYS A 6 11.26 25.08 -0.94
C LYS A 6 10.88 26.01 -2.10
N GLU A 7 9.71 25.82 -2.69
CA GLU A 7 9.19 26.63 -3.80
C GLU A 7 8.42 27.88 -3.31
N MET A 8 8.23 28.03 -2.00
CA MET A 8 7.61 29.22 -1.41
C MET A 8 8.59 30.41 -1.38
N PRO A 9 8.12 31.66 -1.46
CA PRO A 9 8.93 32.85 -1.27
C PRO A 9 9.64 32.79 0.08
N GLU A 10 10.84 33.36 0.16
CA GLU A 10 11.66 33.35 1.37
C GLU A 10 10.92 33.96 2.57
N GLU A 11 10.12 35.00 2.33
CA GLU A 11 9.24 35.62 3.33
C GLU A 11 8.19 34.64 3.90
N ALA A 12 7.59 33.81 3.04
CA ALA A 12 6.60 32.81 3.43
C ALA A 12 7.25 31.64 4.19
N GLN A 13 8.47 31.25 3.81
CA GLN A 13 9.24 30.25 4.55
C GLN A 13 9.62 30.77 5.95
N TYR A 14 10.06 32.02 6.05
CA TYR A 14 10.38 32.67 7.32
C TYR A 14 9.15 32.77 8.24
N GLU A 15 8.01 33.23 7.72
CA GLU A 15 6.76 33.31 8.47
C GLU A 15 6.32 31.92 8.96
N PHE A 16 6.48 30.89 8.14
CA PHE A 16 6.17 29.51 8.51
C PHE A 16 7.03 29.03 9.67
N PHE A 17 8.35 29.26 9.63
CA PHE A 17 9.23 28.88 10.73
C PHE A 17 8.91 29.65 12.01
N HIS A 18 8.55 30.93 11.90
CA HIS A 18 8.18 31.77 13.02
C HIS A 18 6.89 31.29 13.70
N GLU A 19 5.84 31.03 12.92
CA GLU A 19 4.56 30.47 13.40
C GLU A 19 4.74 29.06 13.98
N MET A 20 5.50 28.20 13.30
CA MET A 20 5.81 26.85 13.79
C MET A 20 6.51 26.87 15.14
N LYS A 21 7.41 27.83 15.39
CA LYS A 21 8.09 27.95 16.68
C LYS A 21 7.13 28.24 17.84
N LYS A 22 6.03 28.96 17.58
CA LYS A 22 5.00 29.28 18.60
C LYS A 22 4.14 28.07 18.98
N PHE A 23 3.73 27.27 18.00
CA PHE A 23 2.74 26.22 18.19
C PHE A 23 3.31 24.81 18.33
N LYS A 24 4.59 24.61 17.97
CA LYS A 24 5.27 23.32 18.11
C LYS A 24 5.33 22.89 19.58
N ARG A 25 4.97 21.64 19.82
CA ARG A 25 5.02 20.97 21.12
C ARG A 25 6.35 20.24 21.31
N SER A 26 6.84 20.26 22.54
CA SER A 26 8.14 19.70 22.91
C SER A 26 8.02 18.31 23.52
N LYS A 27 8.94 17.41 23.12
CA LYS A 27 9.12 16.07 23.72
C LYS A 27 9.39 16.14 25.21
N VAL A 28 10.29 17.04 25.60
CA VAL A 28 10.69 17.22 26.99
C VAL A 28 9.49 17.66 27.83
N ILE A 29 8.71 18.62 27.34
CA ILE A 29 7.52 19.11 28.06
C ILE A 29 6.47 18.01 28.18
N MET A 30 6.22 17.22 27.14
CA MET A 30 5.25 16.14 27.24
C MET A 30 5.68 15.03 28.20
N TYR A 31 6.98 14.69 28.25
CA TYR A 31 7.49 13.78 29.29
C TYR A 31 7.30 14.38 30.68
N LEU A 32 7.62 15.66 30.89
CA LEU A 32 7.37 16.32 32.19
C LEU A 32 5.90 16.22 32.57
N LEU A 33 4.98 16.56 31.66
CA LEU A 33 3.52 16.47 31.88
C LEU A 33 3.01 15.04 32.02
N HIS A 34 3.77 14.05 31.55
CA HIS A 34 3.46 12.64 31.74
C HIS A 34 3.78 12.20 33.17
N PHE A 35 4.75 12.81 33.85
CA PHE A 35 5.11 12.49 35.23
C PHE A 35 4.54 13.46 36.26
N PHE A 36 4.30 14.74 35.91
CA PHE A 36 3.85 15.76 36.86
C PHE A 36 3.31 17.05 36.18
N PRO A 37 2.29 17.75 36.72
CA PRO A 37 1.25 17.29 37.65
C PRO A 37 0.03 16.73 36.88
N LEU A 38 -0.68 15.76 37.48
CA LEU A 38 -1.97 15.21 37.01
C LEU A 38 -1.95 14.43 35.67
N HIS A 39 -0.78 14.01 35.20
CA HIS A 39 -0.64 13.14 34.01
C HIS A 39 -1.34 13.71 32.75
N VAL A 40 -1.27 15.02 32.52
CA VAL A 40 -1.96 15.74 31.42
C VAL A 40 -1.29 15.63 30.03
N SER A 41 -0.41 14.65 29.84
CA SER A 41 0.39 14.48 28.62
C SER A 41 -0.44 14.33 27.33
N LEU A 42 -1.61 13.68 27.38
CA LEU A 42 -2.50 13.54 26.22
C LEU A 42 -3.26 14.83 25.92
N GLY A 43 -3.66 15.57 26.95
CA GLY A 43 -4.25 16.90 26.82
C GLY A 43 -3.30 17.90 26.12
N TYR A 44 -2.00 17.82 26.39
CA TYR A 44 -0.98 18.66 25.75
C TYR A 44 -0.90 18.52 24.21
N VAL A 45 -1.24 17.33 23.69
CA VAL A 45 -1.35 17.05 22.24
C VAL A 45 -2.80 17.11 21.74
N GLY A 46 -3.71 17.72 22.51
CA GLY A 46 -5.10 17.97 22.12
C GLY A 46 -6.02 16.75 22.20
N LYS A 47 -5.57 15.64 22.79
CA LYS A 47 -6.34 14.39 22.92
C LYS A 47 -7.11 14.33 24.24
N TRP A 48 -8.00 15.31 24.45
CA TRP A 48 -8.74 15.45 25.71
C TRP A 48 -9.68 14.28 26.01
N ILE A 49 -10.31 13.66 24.98
CA ILE A 49 -11.18 12.49 25.19
C ILE A 49 -10.37 11.31 25.76
N GLU A 50 -9.21 11.02 25.18
CA GLU A 50 -8.30 9.98 25.70
C GLU A 50 -7.76 10.34 27.09
N GLN A 51 -7.50 11.62 27.36
CA GLN A 51 -7.09 12.13 28.67
C GLN A 51 -8.17 11.88 29.75
N PHE A 52 -9.44 12.13 29.44
CA PHE A 52 -10.54 11.86 30.38
C PHE A 52 -10.73 10.37 30.62
N LEU A 53 -10.64 9.54 29.56
CA LEU A 53 -10.69 8.08 29.69
C LEU A 53 -9.53 7.55 30.54
N PHE A 54 -8.33 8.09 30.37
CA PHE A 54 -7.17 7.76 31.19
C PHE A 54 -7.42 8.04 32.67
N TRP A 55 -8.04 9.18 33.01
CA TRP A 55 -8.38 9.47 34.41
C TRP A 55 -9.48 8.58 34.97
N ILE A 56 -10.57 8.34 34.22
CA ILE A 56 -11.68 7.50 34.67
C ILE A 56 -11.23 6.06 34.92
N THR A 57 -10.29 5.57 34.11
CA THR A 57 -9.72 4.21 34.25
C THR A 57 -8.58 4.12 35.26
N ALA A 58 -8.28 5.19 36.00
CA ALA A 58 -7.11 5.30 36.88
C ALA A 58 -5.80 4.85 36.17
N GLY A 59 -5.64 5.26 34.92
CA GLY A 59 -4.51 4.89 34.07
C GLY A 59 -4.46 3.41 33.70
N GLY A 60 -5.61 2.72 33.68
CA GLY A 60 -5.72 1.30 33.37
C GLY A 60 -4.92 0.44 34.35
N PHE A 61 -4.97 0.76 35.65
CA PHE A 61 -4.15 0.14 36.71
C PHE A 61 -2.62 0.27 36.47
N GLY A 62 -2.19 1.36 35.83
CA GLY A 62 -0.77 1.65 35.55
C GLY A 62 -0.23 1.05 34.24
N VAL A 63 -0.95 0.12 33.61
CA VAL A 63 -0.56 -0.43 32.30
C VAL A 63 -0.63 0.64 31.21
N TRP A 64 -1.69 1.44 31.20
CA TRP A 64 -1.86 2.49 30.20
C TRP A 64 -0.81 3.59 30.37
N TRP A 65 -0.44 3.89 31.62
CA TRP A 65 0.63 4.83 31.94
C TRP A 65 1.98 4.39 31.33
N LEU A 66 2.33 3.10 31.46
CA LEU A 66 3.55 2.53 30.86
C LEU A 66 3.51 2.52 29.33
N VAL A 67 2.37 2.18 28.71
CA VAL A 67 2.24 2.19 27.25
C VAL A 67 2.45 3.61 26.70
N LEU A 68 1.95 4.63 27.39
CA LEU A 68 2.07 6.02 26.97
C LEU A 68 3.53 6.51 26.92
N LEU A 69 4.39 6.01 27.81
CA LEU A 69 5.83 6.33 27.80
C LEU A 69 6.49 6.05 26.45
N PHE A 70 6.14 4.94 25.82
CA PHE A 70 6.70 4.55 24.52
C PHE A 70 6.04 5.26 23.34
N THR A 71 4.80 5.75 23.49
CA THR A 71 4.07 6.41 22.39
C THR A 71 4.30 7.92 22.33
N ILE A 72 4.75 8.58 23.40
CA ILE A 72 5.05 10.03 23.47
C ILE A 72 5.82 10.56 22.24
N PRO A 73 6.92 9.93 21.77
CA PRO A 73 7.65 10.43 20.59
C PRO A 73 6.79 10.44 19.31
N SER A 74 5.95 9.42 19.13
CA SER A 74 5.05 9.29 17.98
C SER A 74 3.95 10.35 18.03
N GLU A 75 3.34 10.53 19.20
CA GLU A 75 2.21 11.45 19.40
C GLU A 75 2.60 12.90 19.13
N ILE A 76 3.77 13.32 19.59
CA ILE A 76 4.28 14.68 19.35
C ILE A 76 4.61 14.91 17.89
N LYS A 77 5.18 13.90 17.24
CA LYS A 77 5.48 13.96 15.81
C LYS A 77 4.19 14.12 15.00
N GLN A 78 3.14 13.39 15.38
CA GLN A 78 1.83 13.50 14.73
C GLN A 78 1.18 14.87 14.99
N PHE A 79 1.18 15.35 16.23
CA PHE A 79 0.63 16.67 16.58
C PHE A 79 1.35 17.79 15.82
N ASN A 80 2.68 17.85 15.89
CA ASN A 80 3.47 18.88 15.23
C ASN A 80 3.33 18.82 13.70
N ARG A 81 3.09 17.62 13.13
CA ARG A 81 2.79 17.48 11.70
C ARG A 81 1.44 18.11 11.34
N LYS A 82 0.41 17.93 12.16
CA LYS A 82 -0.91 18.57 11.94
C LYS A 82 -0.81 20.09 12.00
N VAL A 83 -0.15 20.61 13.04
CA VAL A 83 0.14 22.05 13.19
C VAL A 83 0.92 22.59 11.99
N ALA A 84 1.94 21.88 11.53
CA ALA A 84 2.70 22.27 10.35
C ALA A 84 1.83 22.32 9.09
N GLN A 85 0.91 21.38 8.91
CA GLN A 85 0.02 21.37 7.75
C GLN A 85 -0.97 22.54 7.76
N GLU A 86 -1.45 22.92 8.94
CA GLU A 86 -2.41 24.01 9.13
C GLU A 86 -1.74 25.37 8.90
N ILE A 87 -0.60 25.62 9.55
CA ILE A 87 0.20 26.85 9.37
C ILE A 87 0.65 26.97 7.91
N PHE A 88 1.14 25.89 7.30
CA PHE A 88 1.53 25.89 5.89
C PHE A 88 0.36 26.24 4.97
N LYS A 89 -0.83 25.71 5.26
CA LYS A 89 -2.05 26.00 4.48
C LYS A 89 -2.42 27.48 4.59
N ASP A 90 -2.37 28.07 5.77
CA ASP A 90 -2.76 29.46 6.00
C ASP A 90 -1.77 30.43 5.33
N ILE A 91 -0.47 30.15 5.44
CA ILE A 91 0.59 30.94 4.79
C ILE A 91 0.53 30.80 3.27
N ALA A 92 0.33 29.58 2.75
CA ALA A 92 0.14 29.38 1.31
C ALA A 92 -1.03 30.22 0.78
N LEU A 93 -2.17 30.25 1.50
CA LEU A 93 -3.31 31.07 1.14
C LEU A 93 -2.99 32.58 1.17
N LYS A 94 -2.28 33.04 2.21
CA LYS A 94 -1.87 34.44 2.38
C LYS A 94 -0.99 34.95 1.24
N TYR A 95 -0.01 34.16 0.80
CA TYR A 95 0.93 34.53 -0.28
C TYR A 95 0.37 34.30 -1.69
N GLY A 96 -0.95 34.14 -1.82
CA GLY A 96 -1.58 34.04 -3.14
C GLY A 96 -1.31 32.71 -3.85
N PHE A 97 -0.80 31.68 -3.14
CA PHE A 97 -0.89 30.30 -3.61
C PHE A 97 -2.35 29.85 -3.52
N LYS A 98 -3.17 30.38 -4.42
CA LYS A 98 -4.56 29.98 -4.60
C LYS A 98 -4.56 28.50 -4.89
N LYS A 99 -5.00 27.71 -3.92
CA LYS A 99 -5.27 26.29 -4.15
C LYS A 99 -6.20 26.20 -5.37
N LYS A 100 -5.78 25.46 -6.39
CA LYS A 100 -6.74 24.57 -7.04
C LYS A 100 -7.13 23.52 -6.00
N TYR A 101 -8.05 23.89 -5.10
CA TYR A 101 -8.80 22.92 -4.34
C TYR A 101 -9.58 22.14 -5.40
N LYS A 102 -9.07 20.98 -5.82
CA LYS A 102 -10.02 19.89 -6.02
C LYS A 102 -10.69 19.77 -4.66
N HIS A 103 -12.00 20.00 -4.60
CA HIS A 103 -12.82 19.27 -3.64
C HIS A 103 -12.25 17.86 -3.68
N VAL A 104 -11.61 17.43 -2.59
CA VAL A 104 -11.51 16.00 -2.37
C VAL A 104 -12.96 15.74 -1.98
N PRO A 105 -13.85 15.29 -2.91
CA PRO A 105 -15.06 14.65 -2.42
C PRO A 105 -14.54 13.70 -1.35
N THR A 106 -15.21 13.59 -0.20
CA THR A 106 -15.05 12.42 0.67
C THR A 106 -14.88 11.26 -0.28
N LYS A 107 -13.63 10.78 -0.48
CA LYS A 107 -13.35 9.86 -1.58
C LYS A 107 -14.26 8.72 -1.19
N ALA A 108 -15.34 8.49 -1.95
CA ALA A 108 -16.21 7.37 -1.68
C ALA A 108 -15.25 6.23 -1.42
N ILE A 109 -15.29 5.66 -0.21
CA ILE A 109 -14.32 4.64 0.17
C ILE A 109 -14.55 3.54 -0.86
N VAL A 110 -13.70 3.51 -1.89
CA VAL A 110 -13.88 2.59 -3.00
C VAL A 110 -13.55 1.26 -2.39
N LYS A 111 -14.56 0.41 -2.26
CA LYS A 111 -14.38 -0.94 -1.78
C LYS A 111 -13.89 -1.79 -2.96
N PRO A 112 -13.15 -2.88 -2.68
CA PRO A 112 -12.84 -3.85 -3.70
C PRO A 112 -14.13 -4.39 -4.32
N GLN A 113 -14.08 -4.68 -5.62
CA GLN A 113 -15.17 -5.30 -6.36
C GLN A 113 -15.48 -6.66 -5.73
N ALA A 114 -16.76 -6.95 -5.53
CA ALA A 114 -17.16 -8.28 -5.07
C ALA A 114 -16.86 -9.29 -6.18
N LEU A 115 -16.04 -10.29 -5.86
CA LEU A 115 -15.74 -11.39 -6.77
C LEU A 115 -16.90 -12.38 -6.74
N ASN A 116 -17.34 -12.83 -7.93
CA ASN A 116 -18.31 -13.91 -8.05
C ASN A 116 -17.57 -15.25 -7.93
N LEU A 117 -17.28 -15.67 -6.70
CA LEU A 117 -16.60 -16.92 -6.41
C LEU A 117 -17.65 -18.05 -6.26
N PRO A 118 -17.31 -19.29 -6.64
CA PRO A 118 -18.14 -20.45 -6.33
C PRO A 118 -18.32 -20.62 -4.81
N GLU A 119 -19.24 -21.47 -4.39
CA GLU A 119 -19.38 -21.82 -2.97
C GLU A 119 -18.12 -22.55 -2.47
N PHE A 120 -17.66 -22.20 -1.27
CA PHE A 120 -16.47 -22.82 -0.70
C PHE A 120 -16.78 -24.25 -0.23
N ASP A 121 -16.18 -25.23 -0.92
CA ASP A 121 -16.16 -26.61 -0.47
C ASP A 121 -14.86 -26.89 0.30
N PRO A 122 -14.91 -27.17 1.62
CA PRO A 122 -13.73 -27.46 2.41
C PRO A 122 -13.03 -28.78 2.02
N THR A 123 -13.72 -29.67 1.30
CA THR A 123 -13.16 -30.94 0.81
C THR A 123 -12.47 -30.80 -0.55
N LEU A 124 -12.78 -29.73 -1.28
CA LEU A 124 -12.22 -29.41 -2.60
C LEU A 124 -11.80 -27.93 -2.66
N PRO A 125 -10.80 -27.52 -1.86
CA PRO A 125 -10.31 -26.14 -1.89
C PRO A 125 -9.68 -25.83 -3.25
N THR A 126 -10.18 -24.76 -3.88
CA THR A 126 -9.70 -24.30 -5.19
C THR A 126 -8.90 -23.00 -5.07
N LEU A 127 -8.24 -22.62 -6.16
CA LEU A 127 -7.56 -21.34 -6.31
C LEU A 127 -8.45 -20.13 -5.94
N ASP A 128 -9.77 -20.26 -6.16
CA ASP A 128 -10.76 -19.23 -5.88
C ASP A 128 -10.84 -18.86 -4.39
N HIS A 129 -10.43 -19.77 -3.52
CA HIS A 129 -10.61 -19.67 -2.08
C HIS A 129 -9.32 -19.45 -1.30
N LEU A 130 -8.17 -19.33 -1.98
CA LEU A 130 -6.91 -18.95 -1.37
C LEU A 130 -7.04 -17.66 -0.58
N LYS A 131 -6.42 -17.58 0.60
CA LYS A 131 -6.43 -16.40 1.47
C LYS A 131 -5.09 -16.25 2.17
N GLU A 132 -4.85 -15.06 2.74
CA GLU A 132 -3.77 -14.87 3.71
C GLU A 132 -3.77 -15.99 4.77
N GLY A 133 -2.63 -16.66 4.93
CA GLY A 133 -2.48 -17.82 5.79
C GLY A 133 -2.96 -19.14 5.16
N PHE A 134 -3.09 -19.28 3.85
CA PHE A 134 -3.22 -20.60 3.23
C PHE A 134 -1.84 -21.12 2.81
N MET A 135 -1.74 -22.43 2.60
CA MET A 135 -0.58 -23.10 2.01
C MET A 135 -1.02 -23.87 0.77
N PHE A 136 -0.10 -24.06 -0.16
CA PHE A 136 -0.29 -24.91 -1.34
C PHE A 136 1.03 -25.46 -1.82
N ASP A 137 0.99 -26.58 -2.53
CA ASP A 137 2.15 -27.20 -3.16
C ASP A 137 2.25 -26.82 -4.63
N LEU A 138 3.46 -26.42 -5.05
CA LEU A 138 3.78 -26.07 -6.44
C LEU A 138 5.29 -26.26 -6.67
N ASP A 139 5.64 -26.85 -7.82
CA ASP A 139 7.04 -27.14 -8.20
C ASP A 139 7.81 -27.93 -7.11
N GLY A 140 7.13 -28.84 -6.40
CA GLY A 140 7.70 -29.68 -5.33
C GLY A 140 8.03 -28.96 -4.03
N LYS A 141 7.48 -27.75 -3.82
CA LYS A 141 7.64 -26.94 -2.62
C LYS A 141 6.27 -26.54 -2.07
N THR A 142 6.18 -26.46 -0.74
CA THR A 142 5.03 -25.90 -0.06
C THR A 142 5.19 -24.41 0.17
N TRP A 143 4.27 -23.61 -0.36
CA TRP A 143 4.28 -22.16 -0.31
C TRP A 143 3.22 -21.64 0.64
N GLN A 144 3.59 -20.76 1.57
CA GLN A 144 2.66 -20.07 2.45
C GLN A 144 2.26 -18.71 1.88
N ILE A 145 0.97 -18.42 1.86
CA ILE A 145 0.46 -17.09 1.49
C ILE A 145 0.58 -16.16 2.70
N VAL A 146 1.43 -15.13 2.56
CA VAL A 146 1.70 -14.15 3.62
C VAL A 146 0.94 -12.84 3.42
N GLU A 147 0.60 -12.49 2.18
CA GLU A 147 -0.20 -11.31 1.89
C GLU A 147 -1.13 -11.56 0.69
N GLU A 148 -2.29 -10.93 0.73
CA GLU A 148 -3.31 -10.97 -0.31
C GLU A 148 -3.66 -9.56 -0.79
N TYR A 149 -3.77 -9.41 -2.10
CA TYR A 149 -4.17 -8.19 -2.77
C TYR A 149 -5.21 -8.47 -3.84
N GLN A 150 -6.10 -7.51 -4.05
CA GLN A 150 -7.02 -7.48 -5.19
C GLN A 150 -6.76 -6.24 -6.02
N GLN A 151 -6.61 -6.41 -7.32
CA GLN A 151 -6.46 -5.34 -8.30
C GLN A 151 -7.75 -5.27 -9.13
N ASP A 152 -8.50 -4.18 -9.00
CA ASP A 152 -9.70 -3.93 -9.79
C ASP A 152 -9.39 -2.92 -10.87
N PHE A 153 -9.57 -3.32 -12.13
CA PHE A 153 -9.24 -2.52 -13.30
C PHE A 153 -10.46 -1.78 -13.85
N GLU A 154 -10.21 -0.71 -14.60
CA GLU A 154 -11.27 0.12 -15.22
C GLU A 154 -12.17 -0.66 -16.20
N ASN A 155 -11.70 -1.79 -16.74
CA ASN A 155 -12.46 -2.71 -17.60
C ASN A 155 -13.41 -3.65 -16.83
N LYS A 156 -13.54 -3.50 -15.50
CA LYS A 156 -14.32 -4.35 -14.58
C LYS A 156 -13.73 -5.75 -14.34
N ASN A 157 -12.53 -6.04 -14.86
CA ASN A 157 -11.81 -7.24 -14.50
C ASN A 157 -11.11 -7.05 -13.16
N SER A 158 -11.01 -8.13 -12.40
CA SER A 158 -10.26 -8.17 -11.16
C SER A 158 -9.17 -9.25 -11.25
N GLU A 159 -7.99 -8.91 -10.78
CA GLU A 159 -6.88 -9.85 -10.59
C GLU A 159 -6.60 -9.97 -9.09
N ARG A 160 -6.42 -11.20 -8.61
CA ARG A 160 -5.92 -11.47 -7.26
C ARG A 160 -4.43 -11.69 -7.31
N LEU A 161 -3.74 -11.16 -6.33
CA LEU A 161 -2.30 -11.29 -6.15
C LEU A 161 -2.02 -11.81 -4.73
N PHE A 162 -1.25 -12.89 -4.67
CA PHE A 162 -0.75 -13.45 -3.42
C PHE A 162 0.77 -13.34 -3.38
N ILE A 163 1.29 -12.91 -2.23
CA ILE A 163 2.71 -13.01 -1.92
C ILE A 163 2.91 -14.32 -1.18
N CYS A 164 3.79 -15.16 -1.71
CA CYS A 164 4.00 -16.53 -1.29
C CYS A 164 5.44 -16.71 -0.82
N HIS A 165 5.64 -17.28 0.37
CA HIS A 165 6.96 -17.55 0.96
C HIS A 165 7.20 -19.06 1.11
N HIS A 166 8.44 -19.46 0.84
CA HIS A 166 8.99 -20.77 1.18
C HIS A 166 10.42 -20.55 1.67
N ASP A 167 10.65 -20.72 2.97
CA ASP A 167 11.89 -20.36 3.66
C ASP A 167 12.32 -18.89 3.41
N LEU A 168 13.32 -18.67 2.55
CA LEU A 168 13.84 -17.36 2.16
C LEU A 168 13.39 -16.93 0.76
N GLU A 169 12.67 -17.79 0.03
CA GLU A 169 12.19 -17.51 -1.30
C GLU A 169 10.83 -16.79 -1.27
N GLU A 170 10.72 -15.73 -2.07
CA GLU A 170 9.47 -15.01 -2.28
C GLU A 170 9.01 -15.14 -3.74
N LYS A 171 7.74 -15.47 -3.92
CA LYS A 171 7.06 -15.59 -5.20
C LYS A 171 5.72 -14.88 -5.17
N PHE A 172 5.22 -14.62 -6.37
CA PHE A 172 3.97 -13.90 -6.58
C PHE A 172 3.08 -14.77 -7.46
N LEU A 173 1.98 -15.23 -6.87
CA LEU A 173 0.91 -15.93 -7.57
C LEU A 173 -0.15 -14.90 -7.94
N ARG A 174 -0.45 -14.79 -9.22
CA ARG A 174 -1.56 -13.97 -9.71
C ARG A 174 -2.56 -14.84 -10.40
N TYR A 175 -3.84 -14.57 -10.19
CA TYR A 175 -4.85 -15.15 -11.04
C TYR A 175 -6.03 -14.22 -11.30
N SER A 176 -6.61 -14.40 -12.49
CA SER A 176 -7.78 -13.69 -12.96
C SER A 176 -8.64 -14.61 -13.81
N ASN A 177 -9.94 -14.36 -13.84
CA ASN A 177 -10.87 -15.08 -14.71
C ASN A 177 -10.90 -14.42 -16.09
N GLU A 178 -10.57 -15.17 -17.14
CA GLU A 178 -10.66 -14.77 -18.54
C GLU A 178 -11.75 -15.62 -19.22
N GLY A 179 -13.00 -15.21 -19.06
CA GLY A 179 -14.15 -15.97 -19.54
C GLY A 179 -14.30 -17.28 -18.76
N TYR A 180 -14.15 -18.43 -19.44
CA TYR A 180 -14.22 -19.76 -18.83
C TYR A 180 -12.87 -20.29 -18.34
N PHE A 181 -11.77 -19.60 -18.65
CA PHE A 181 -10.43 -20.04 -18.27
C PHE A 181 -9.89 -19.17 -17.14
N LYS A 182 -9.08 -19.78 -16.27
CA LYS A 182 -8.29 -19.05 -15.30
C LYS A 182 -6.91 -18.81 -15.86
N LYS A 183 -6.49 -17.55 -15.84
CA LYS A 183 -5.11 -17.18 -16.11
C LYS A 183 -4.36 -17.20 -14.80
N VAL A 184 -3.37 -18.07 -14.69
CA VAL A 184 -2.54 -18.21 -13.49
C VAL A 184 -1.10 -17.87 -13.85
N LEU A 185 -0.53 -16.90 -13.14
CA LEU A 185 0.84 -16.44 -13.35
C LEU A 185 1.67 -16.68 -12.10
N TRP A 186 2.77 -17.38 -12.26
CA TRP A 186 3.73 -17.65 -11.19
C TRP A 186 5.04 -16.92 -11.45
N SER A 187 5.37 -15.95 -10.59
CA SER A 187 6.42 -14.97 -10.89
C SER A 187 7.32 -14.66 -9.70
N LYS A 188 8.48 -14.10 -10.00
CA LYS A 188 9.40 -13.49 -9.02
C LYS A 188 9.58 -12.01 -9.33
N ALA A 189 9.87 -11.21 -8.30
CA ALA A 189 10.29 -9.84 -8.51
C ALA A 189 11.61 -9.80 -9.30
N VAL A 190 11.71 -8.84 -10.22
CA VAL A 190 12.93 -8.56 -10.97
C VAL A 190 13.25 -7.07 -10.90
N SER A 191 14.53 -6.74 -10.97
CA SER A 191 14.96 -5.34 -10.95
C SER A 191 14.52 -4.66 -12.25
N VAL A 192 13.89 -3.50 -12.12
CA VAL A 192 13.53 -2.65 -13.28
C VAL A 192 14.77 -2.29 -14.11
N PHE A 193 15.92 -2.13 -13.45
CA PHE A 193 17.20 -1.84 -14.11
C PHE A 193 17.75 -3.00 -14.95
N GLN A 194 17.39 -4.25 -14.62
CA GLN A 194 17.77 -5.42 -15.43
C GLN A 194 16.98 -5.49 -16.75
N ILE A 195 15.81 -4.86 -16.80
CA ILE A 195 14.96 -4.79 -17.99
C ILE A 195 15.46 -3.67 -18.90
N ASP A 196 15.53 -2.46 -18.35
CA ASP A 196 16.02 -1.27 -19.04
C ASP A 196 16.42 -0.23 -17.98
N PRO A 197 17.71 0.17 -17.90
CA PRO A 197 18.18 1.15 -16.92
C PRO A 197 17.45 2.51 -16.98
N GLU A 198 16.87 2.85 -18.12
CA GLU A 198 16.12 4.09 -18.32
C GLU A 198 14.59 3.91 -18.25
N LEU A 199 14.09 2.73 -17.90
CA LEU A 199 12.66 2.40 -17.96
C LEU A 199 11.81 3.40 -17.18
N GLU A 200 12.24 3.77 -15.96
CA GLU A 200 11.55 4.76 -15.15
C GLU A 200 11.44 6.12 -15.83
N LYS A 201 12.55 6.59 -16.42
CA LYS A 201 12.60 7.87 -17.13
C LYS A 201 11.69 7.83 -18.36
N LYS A 202 11.75 6.75 -19.15
CA LYS A 202 10.90 6.54 -20.32
C LYS A 202 9.42 6.52 -19.96
N ILE A 203 9.03 5.82 -18.89
CA ILE A 203 7.63 5.80 -18.43
C ILE A 203 7.19 7.17 -17.90
N LYS A 204 8.06 7.92 -17.22
CA LYS A 204 7.75 9.28 -16.76
C LYS A 204 7.50 10.24 -17.93
N VAL A 205 8.29 10.14 -18.99
CA VAL A 205 8.19 11.02 -20.17
C VAL A 205 7.04 10.60 -21.10
N HIS A 206 6.95 9.32 -21.44
CA HIS A 206 6.01 8.81 -22.45
C HIS A 206 4.71 8.23 -21.85
N GLY A 207 4.63 8.06 -20.53
CA GLY A 207 3.47 7.46 -19.85
C GLY A 207 3.28 5.96 -20.11
N SER A 208 4.27 5.30 -20.73
CA SER A 208 4.23 3.88 -21.11
C SER A 208 5.65 3.35 -21.34
N PRO A 209 5.93 2.07 -21.02
CA PRO A 209 7.15 1.40 -21.46
C PRO A 209 7.12 1.16 -22.98
N ALA A 210 8.28 0.80 -23.54
CA ALA A 210 8.40 0.36 -24.93
C ALA A 210 7.46 -0.82 -25.23
N ASN A 211 7.13 -1.04 -26.51
CA ASN A 211 6.29 -2.17 -26.91
C ASN A 211 7.03 -3.50 -26.84
N ILE A 212 8.36 -3.47 -26.88
CA ILE A 212 9.23 -4.64 -26.79
C ILE A 212 10.24 -4.38 -25.68
N LEU A 213 10.40 -5.35 -24.78
CA LEU A 213 11.40 -5.35 -23.72
C LEU A 213 12.26 -6.62 -23.82
N TYR A 214 13.48 -6.54 -23.32
CA TYR A 214 14.43 -7.66 -23.31
C TYR A 214 14.78 -7.99 -21.87
N LEU A 215 14.68 -9.28 -21.50
CA LEU A 215 15.09 -9.74 -20.18
C LEU A 215 15.53 -11.20 -20.27
N ASN A 216 16.71 -11.51 -19.73
CA ASN A 216 17.25 -12.87 -19.67
C ASN A 216 17.28 -13.59 -21.03
N GLY A 217 17.60 -12.87 -22.11
CA GLY A 217 17.67 -13.43 -23.47
C GLY A 217 16.34 -13.58 -24.19
N HIS A 218 15.21 -13.24 -23.55
CA HIS A 218 13.89 -13.32 -24.17
C HIS A 218 13.36 -11.93 -24.56
N ARG A 219 12.62 -11.90 -25.68
CA ARG A 219 11.82 -10.74 -26.10
C ARG A 219 10.44 -10.82 -25.49
N PHE A 220 9.98 -9.72 -24.93
CA PHE A 220 8.67 -9.56 -24.32
C PHE A 220 7.88 -8.49 -25.08
N PHE A 221 6.72 -8.87 -25.60
CA PHE A 221 5.82 -8.01 -26.39
C PHE A 221 4.68 -7.54 -25.50
N LYS A 222 4.45 -6.23 -25.49
CA LYS A 222 3.37 -5.62 -24.71
C LYS A 222 2.02 -6.00 -25.31
N GLU A 223 1.16 -6.61 -24.50
CA GLU A 223 -0.20 -6.96 -24.92
C GLU A 223 -1.20 -6.00 -24.29
N ASP A 224 -1.15 -5.87 -22.96
CA ASP A 224 -2.15 -5.13 -22.21
C ASP A 224 -1.57 -3.95 -21.42
N LYS A 225 -2.42 -2.94 -21.25
CA LYS A 225 -2.20 -1.81 -20.36
C LYS A 225 -3.48 -1.53 -19.62
N GLU A 226 -3.43 -1.69 -18.30
CA GLU A 226 -4.59 -1.46 -17.45
C GLU A 226 -4.30 -0.40 -16.40
N LYS A 227 -5.37 0.23 -15.93
CA LYS A 227 -5.35 1.14 -14.79
C LYS A 227 -6.43 0.68 -13.84
N GLY A 228 -6.16 0.84 -12.56
CA GLY A 228 -7.08 0.34 -11.55
C GLY A 228 -6.76 0.82 -10.15
N LEU A 229 -7.35 0.14 -9.19
CA LEU A 229 -7.10 0.28 -7.77
C LEU A 229 -6.60 -1.05 -7.24
N MET A 230 -5.55 -1.00 -6.44
CA MET A 230 -5.05 -2.14 -5.69
C MET A 230 -5.48 -2.02 -4.23
N PHE A 231 -6.04 -3.08 -3.70
CA PHE A 231 -6.52 -3.21 -2.33
C PHE A 231 -5.71 -4.28 -1.62
N ARG A 232 -5.17 -3.99 -0.44
CA ARG A 232 -4.64 -5.03 0.44
C ARG A 232 -5.82 -5.71 1.13
N ILE A 233 -6.00 -6.99 0.91
CA ILE A 233 -7.04 -7.78 1.55
C ILE A 233 -6.44 -8.35 2.84
N SER A 234 -7.04 -8.04 3.98
CA SER A 234 -6.64 -8.64 5.26
C SER A 234 -7.82 -8.65 6.21
N LYS A 235 -7.92 -9.69 7.04
CA LYS A 235 -8.95 -9.82 8.07
C LYS A 235 -8.92 -8.67 9.09
N THR A 236 -7.76 -8.02 9.25
CA THR A 236 -7.56 -6.93 10.21
C THR A 236 -7.99 -5.56 9.67
N VAL A 237 -8.24 -5.43 8.36
CA VAL A 237 -8.55 -4.15 7.71
C VAL A 237 -9.99 -4.17 7.21
N ALA A 238 -10.90 -3.60 8.01
CA ALA A 238 -12.34 -3.56 7.70
C ALA A 238 -12.69 -2.73 6.44
N ALA A 239 -11.82 -1.80 6.03
CA ALA A 239 -12.03 -0.94 4.86
C ALA A 239 -10.68 -0.68 4.15
N PRO A 240 -10.26 -1.55 3.22
CA PRO A 240 -8.98 -1.39 2.54
C PRO A 240 -9.01 -0.16 1.64
N LEU A 241 -7.96 0.66 1.73
CA LEU A 241 -7.84 1.87 0.95
C LEU A 241 -7.26 1.54 -0.43
N GLY A 242 -8.03 1.81 -1.49
CA GLY A 242 -7.58 1.60 -2.87
C GLY A 242 -6.41 2.51 -3.26
N GLU A 243 -5.32 1.89 -3.71
CA GLU A 243 -4.15 2.57 -4.26
C GLU A 243 -4.18 2.57 -5.79
N SER A 244 -4.09 3.73 -6.43
CA SER A 244 -4.05 3.80 -7.89
C SER A 244 -2.82 3.07 -8.45
N ILE A 245 -3.09 2.15 -9.37
CA ILE A 245 -2.07 1.35 -10.05
C ILE A 245 -2.22 1.48 -11.57
N LYS A 246 -1.10 1.42 -12.27
CA LYS A 246 -1.04 1.15 -13.71
C LYS A 246 -0.23 -0.12 -13.93
N THR A 247 -0.71 -0.99 -14.79
CA THR A 247 -0.05 -2.25 -15.12
C THR A 247 0.22 -2.30 -16.62
N TRP A 248 1.34 -2.93 -16.97
CA TRP A 248 1.66 -3.30 -18.35
C TRP A 248 2.06 -4.77 -18.36
N HIS A 249 1.36 -5.55 -19.18
CA HIS A 249 1.58 -6.98 -19.30
C HIS A 249 2.28 -7.29 -20.62
N PHE A 250 3.28 -8.15 -20.53
CA PHE A 250 4.06 -8.58 -21.67
C PHE A 250 4.18 -10.10 -21.67
N PHE A 251 4.23 -10.67 -22.86
CA PHE A 251 4.45 -12.09 -23.09
C PHE A 251 5.63 -12.29 -24.04
N ASN A 252 6.33 -13.41 -23.90
CA ASN A 252 7.25 -13.85 -24.96
C ASN A 252 6.47 -14.37 -26.17
N GLU A 253 7.21 -14.66 -27.25
CA GLU A 253 6.66 -15.15 -28.52
C GLU A 253 5.77 -16.38 -28.33
N ASP A 254 6.19 -17.30 -27.46
CA ASP A 254 5.48 -18.55 -27.18
C ASP A 254 4.38 -18.42 -26.11
N ARG A 255 4.19 -17.23 -25.52
CA ARG A 255 3.25 -16.96 -24.41
C ARG A 255 3.44 -17.82 -23.16
N THR A 256 4.59 -18.46 -23.02
CA THR A 256 4.97 -19.30 -21.86
C THR A 256 5.56 -18.48 -20.71
N LEU A 257 6.20 -17.35 -21.04
CA LEU A 257 6.81 -16.44 -20.09
C LEU A 257 6.05 -15.11 -20.06
N THR A 258 5.96 -14.54 -18.87
CA THR A 258 5.34 -13.23 -18.66
C THR A 258 6.32 -12.26 -18.01
N LEU A 259 6.18 -10.98 -18.39
CA LEU A 259 6.79 -9.85 -17.70
C LEU A 259 5.68 -8.86 -17.39
N LYS A 260 5.51 -8.53 -16.10
CA LYS A 260 4.52 -7.55 -15.64
C LYS A 260 5.24 -6.37 -15.00
N ILE A 261 4.92 -5.15 -15.44
CA ILE A 261 5.41 -3.91 -14.84
C ILE A 261 4.23 -3.21 -14.17
N GLU A 262 4.42 -2.80 -12.93
CA GLU A 262 3.43 -2.08 -12.14
C GLU A 262 3.97 -0.72 -11.73
N SER A 263 3.13 0.32 -11.85
CA SER A 263 3.40 1.65 -11.31
C SER A 263 2.36 2.00 -10.25
N SER A 264 2.81 2.16 -9.02
CA SER A 264 1.99 2.67 -7.90
C SER A 264 2.78 3.70 -7.11
N ARG A 265 2.14 4.81 -6.74
CA ARG A 265 2.76 5.93 -5.97
C ARG A 265 4.13 6.37 -6.53
N ASN A 266 4.24 6.46 -7.86
CA ASN A 266 5.48 6.78 -8.59
C ASN A 266 6.66 5.81 -8.40
N LYS A 267 6.43 4.64 -7.82
CA LYS A 267 7.39 3.54 -7.77
C LYS A 267 7.06 2.52 -8.86
N LEU A 268 8.08 2.01 -9.53
CA LEU A 268 7.95 0.88 -10.43
C LEU A 268 8.32 -0.41 -9.71
N LYS A 269 7.54 -1.46 -10.00
CA LYS A 269 7.88 -2.84 -9.69
C LYS A 269 7.78 -3.66 -10.97
N ALA A 270 8.60 -4.68 -11.09
CA ALA A 270 8.54 -5.61 -12.21
C ALA A 270 8.60 -7.05 -11.72
N TYR A 271 7.89 -7.93 -12.42
CA TYR A 271 7.79 -9.35 -12.10
C TYR A 271 7.96 -10.16 -13.37
N GLN A 272 8.87 -11.14 -13.34
CA GLN A 272 9.06 -12.10 -14.42
C GLN A 272 8.56 -13.47 -13.95
N GLY A 273 7.79 -14.15 -14.78
CA GLY A 273 7.21 -15.44 -14.43
C GLY A 273 6.88 -16.32 -15.62
N LYS A 274 6.15 -17.40 -15.33
CA LYS A 274 5.54 -18.31 -16.30
C LYS A 274 4.01 -18.30 -16.15
N VAL A 275 3.33 -18.62 -17.24
CA VAL A 275 1.92 -19.06 -17.18
C VAL A 275 1.95 -20.51 -16.69
N ILE A 276 1.10 -20.84 -15.71
CA ILE A 276 0.94 -22.21 -15.21
C ILE A 276 -0.51 -22.63 -15.31
N ASP A 277 -0.75 -23.93 -15.33
CA ASP A 277 -2.10 -24.49 -15.19
C ASP A 277 -2.55 -24.43 -13.72
N GLU A 278 -3.85 -24.23 -13.47
CA GLU A 278 -4.36 -24.21 -12.10
C GLU A 278 -4.18 -25.57 -11.39
N ASN A 279 -4.16 -26.66 -12.14
CA ASN A 279 -3.97 -28.02 -11.62
C ASN A 279 -2.52 -28.30 -11.20
N GLU A 280 -1.56 -27.45 -11.55
CA GLU A 280 -0.19 -27.52 -11.01
C GLU A 280 -0.16 -27.11 -9.53
N ILE A 281 -1.16 -26.38 -9.05
CA ILE A 281 -1.30 -25.98 -7.65
C ILE A 281 -2.11 -27.04 -6.93
N THR A 282 -1.46 -27.71 -5.99
CA THR A 282 -2.00 -28.87 -5.28
C THR A 282 -1.99 -28.65 -3.77
N ASP A 283 -2.61 -29.55 -3.02
CA ASP A 283 -2.58 -29.57 -1.55
C ASP A 283 -2.88 -28.19 -0.91
N ILE A 284 -3.94 -27.54 -1.41
CA ILE A 284 -4.39 -26.26 -0.86
C ILE A 284 -4.96 -26.49 0.54
N LEU A 285 -4.31 -25.94 1.55
CA LEU A 285 -4.66 -26.15 2.95
C LEU A 285 -4.77 -24.80 3.69
N PRO A 286 -5.79 -24.60 4.54
CA PRO A 286 -5.79 -23.49 5.49
C PRO A 286 -4.72 -23.72 6.56
N TYR A 287 -3.81 -22.76 6.78
CA TYR A 287 -2.74 -22.88 7.79
C TYR A 287 -3.27 -22.94 9.23
N LYS A 288 -4.48 -22.41 9.47
CA LYS A 288 -5.15 -22.44 10.77
C LYS A 288 -6.65 -22.70 10.62
N ILE A 289 -7.12 -23.77 11.27
CA ILE A 289 -8.49 -23.89 11.75
C ILE A 289 -8.64 -23.00 12.98
#